data_AF-A0A941I5L8-F1
#
_entry.id   AF-A0A941I5L8-F1
#
_cell.length_a   1.000
_cell.length_b   1.000
_cell.length_c   1.000
_cell.angle_alpha   90.00
_cell.angle_beta   90.00
_cell.angle_gamma   90.00
#
_symmetry.space_group_name_H-M   'P 1'
#
loop_
_entity.id
_entity.type
_entity.pdbx_description
1 polymer ?
#
loop_
_entity_poly.entity_id
_entity_poly.type
_entity_poly.pdbx_seq_one_letter_code
_entity_poly.pdbx_strand_id
1 'polypeptide(L)'
;MKFINLRKYPKEAFSTSQKIQNESASIADQINTEADLNEAYKSIEKISFRMDLYIPPVLLALWIWLAFPNLEAWPYLLPTLNHFFSHPPAIFGGPGLLQFTLQALFSCLLAIFFIFPIVAAHELLHLLALPHKIFHPQTKLLYWFKKTGPQFAIKVGGSVTREQWIWISLFPLLILSVLPFVLLVCGVRLDLTFGAVAAANAGLSSLDILKSYAQWKYRQRGERIHISD
;
A
#
# COMPACT_ATOMS: atom_id res chain seq x y z
N MET A 1 21.71 67.56 -29.47
CA MET A 1 21.01 66.26 -29.40
C MET A 1 21.99 65.21 -28.88
N LYS A 2 21.80 64.70 -27.65
CA LYS A 2 22.63 63.62 -27.08
C LYS A 2 22.06 62.28 -27.53
N PHE A 3 22.78 61.56 -28.39
CA PHE A 3 22.43 60.19 -28.75
C PHE A 3 22.77 59.27 -27.57
N ILE A 4 21.74 58.74 -26.91
CA ILE A 4 21.91 57.68 -25.90
C ILE A 4 22.30 56.41 -26.65
N ASN A 5 23.52 55.93 -26.40
CA ASN A 5 24.06 54.74 -27.03
C ASN A 5 23.45 53.49 -26.39
N LEU A 6 22.35 53.00 -26.96
CA LEU A 6 21.58 51.83 -26.49
C LEU A 6 22.31 50.48 -26.66
N ARG A 7 23.54 50.45 -27.20
CA ARG A 7 24.30 49.19 -27.36
C ARG A 7 24.86 48.59 -26.06
N LYS A 8 24.69 49.25 -24.92
CA LYS A 8 25.30 48.81 -23.64
C LYS A 8 24.40 47.94 -22.75
N TYR A 9 23.21 47.56 -23.19
CA TYR A 9 22.34 46.63 -22.43
C TYR A 9 21.71 45.50 -23.26
N PRO A 10 22.45 44.44 -23.65
CA PRO A 10 21.77 43.24 -24.13
C PRO A 10 22.18 41.92 -23.45
N LYS A 11 23.18 41.88 -22.56
CA LYS A 11 23.63 40.58 -22.01
C LYS A 11 22.86 40.12 -20.77
N GLU A 12 22.55 41.03 -19.85
CA GLU A 12 21.87 40.69 -18.61
C GLU A 12 20.39 40.31 -18.86
N ALA A 13 19.68 41.09 -19.67
CA ALA A 13 18.28 40.83 -20.03
C ALA A 13 18.08 39.48 -20.77
N PHE A 14 19.05 39.07 -21.59
CA PHE A 14 19.01 37.79 -22.31
C PHE A 14 19.24 36.61 -21.38
N SER A 15 20.17 36.74 -20.41
CA SER A 15 20.40 35.71 -19.39
C SER A 15 19.20 35.52 -18.46
N THR A 16 18.52 36.62 -18.10
CA THR A 16 17.32 36.59 -17.26
C THR A 16 16.14 35.98 -18.02
N SER A 17 15.99 36.28 -19.31
CA SER A 17 14.94 35.69 -20.15
C SER A 17 15.13 34.18 -20.37
N GLN A 18 16.37 33.72 -20.62
CA GLN A 18 16.68 32.29 -20.70
C GLN A 18 16.47 31.57 -19.36
N LYS A 19 16.85 32.20 -18.25
CA LYS A 19 16.62 31.64 -16.92
C LYS A 19 15.12 31.47 -16.63
N ILE A 20 14.31 32.48 -16.92
CA ILE A 20 12.85 32.42 -16.76
C ILE A 20 12.24 31.34 -17.67
N GLN A 21 12.68 31.22 -18.93
CA GLN A 21 12.20 30.16 -19.83
C GLN A 21 12.53 28.76 -19.31
N ASN A 22 13.76 28.55 -18.81
CA ASN A 22 14.17 27.26 -18.24
C ASN A 22 13.38 26.93 -16.96
N GLU A 23 13.16 27.91 -16.09
CA GLU A 23 12.32 27.74 -14.89
C GLU A 23 10.86 27.46 -15.26
N SER A 24 10.32 28.13 -16.28
CA SER A 24 8.95 27.92 -16.76
C SER A 24 8.76 26.52 -17.35
N ALA A 25 9.73 26.03 -18.13
CA ALA A 25 9.72 24.67 -18.67
C ALA A 25 9.83 23.61 -17.55
N SER A 26 10.72 23.83 -16.58
CA SER A 26 10.83 22.97 -15.40
C SER A 26 9.55 22.92 -14.57
N ILE A 27 8.85 24.04 -14.42
CA ILE A 27 7.57 24.11 -13.70
C ILE A 27 6.47 23.39 -14.51
N ALA A 28 6.41 23.60 -15.82
CA ALA A 28 5.45 22.91 -16.68
C ALA A 28 5.64 21.38 -16.67
N ASP A 29 6.89 20.91 -16.71
CA ASP A 29 7.22 19.49 -16.61
C ASP A 29 6.85 18.92 -15.23
N GLN A 30 7.06 19.67 -14.14
CA GLN A 30 6.63 19.28 -12.79
C GLN A 30 5.11 19.20 -12.67
N ILE A 31 4.38 20.18 -13.22
CA ILE A 31 2.91 20.19 -13.22
C ILE A 31 2.36 19.00 -14.00
N ASN A 32 2.93 18.70 -15.17
CA ASN A 32 2.54 17.53 -15.96
C ASN A 32 2.83 16.22 -15.20
N THR A 33 3.98 16.13 -14.53
CA THR A 33 4.36 14.96 -13.73
C THR A 33 3.41 14.76 -12.54
N GLU A 34 2.99 15.82 -11.86
CA GLU A 34 2.03 15.72 -10.75
C GLU A 34 0.62 15.36 -11.24
N ALA A 35 0.18 15.92 -12.38
CA ALA A 35 -1.09 15.55 -12.99
C ALA A 35 -1.10 14.07 -13.40
N ASP A 36 -0.03 13.60 -14.04
CA ASP A 36 0.15 12.20 -14.45
C ASP A 36 0.19 11.27 -13.23
N LEU A 37 0.86 11.69 -12.14
CA LEU A 37 0.92 10.91 -10.89
C LEU A 37 -0.46 10.80 -10.24
N ASN A 38 -1.24 11.88 -10.22
CA ASN A 38 -2.58 11.90 -9.65
C ASN A 38 -3.56 11.03 -10.47
N GLU A 39 -3.46 11.04 -11.79
CA GLU A 39 -4.23 10.14 -12.65
C GLU A 39 -3.81 8.67 -12.46
N ALA A 40 -2.51 8.42 -12.35
CA ALA A 40 -1.98 7.10 -12.02
C ALA A 40 -2.51 6.60 -10.67
N TYR A 41 -2.59 7.46 -9.65
CA TYR A 41 -3.13 7.12 -8.32
C TYR A 41 -4.60 6.70 -8.36
N LYS A 42 -5.45 7.42 -9.10
CA LYS A 42 -6.86 7.02 -9.28
C LYS A 42 -6.97 5.63 -9.93
N SER A 43 -6.14 5.36 -10.92
CA SER A 43 -6.10 4.04 -11.58
C SER A 43 -5.57 2.95 -10.65
N ILE A 44 -4.55 3.28 -9.84
CA ILE A 44 -3.92 2.39 -8.86
C ILE A 44 -4.91 1.97 -7.77
N GLU A 45 -5.72 2.88 -7.23
CA GLU A 45 -6.71 2.54 -6.20
C GLU A 45 -7.69 1.47 -6.68
N LYS A 46 -8.15 1.58 -7.93
CA LYS A 46 -9.06 0.60 -8.53
C LYS A 46 -8.40 -0.78 -8.72
N ILE A 47 -7.11 -0.81 -9.05
CA ILE A 47 -6.34 -2.06 -9.20
C ILE A 47 -6.03 -2.66 -7.83
N SER A 48 -5.62 -1.84 -6.87
CA SER A 48 -5.32 -2.24 -5.50
C SER A 48 -6.49 -2.96 -4.85
N PHE A 49 -7.72 -2.45 -5.00
CA PHE A 49 -8.90 -3.14 -4.47
C PHE A 49 -9.04 -4.58 -5.01
N ARG A 50 -8.70 -4.82 -6.28
CA ARG A 50 -8.70 -6.18 -6.84
C ARG A 50 -7.56 -7.02 -6.28
N MET A 51 -6.37 -6.43 -6.11
CA MET A 51 -5.23 -7.11 -5.52
C MET A 51 -5.52 -7.52 -4.06
N ASP A 52 -6.16 -6.66 -3.27
CA ASP A 52 -6.58 -6.96 -1.90
C ASP A 52 -7.53 -8.16 -1.81
N LEU A 53 -8.35 -8.36 -2.85
CA LEU A 53 -9.30 -9.47 -2.91
C LEU A 53 -8.63 -10.79 -3.34
N TYR A 54 -7.70 -10.75 -4.30
CA TYR A 54 -7.14 -11.96 -4.92
C TYR A 54 -5.80 -12.40 -4.32
N ILE A 55 -4.96 -11.49 -3.81
CA ILE A 55 -3.63 -11.84 -3.28
C ILE A 55 -3.73 -12.69 -2.00
N PRO A 56 -4.54 -12.32 -0.99
CA PRO A 56 -4.61 -13.11 0.25
C PRO A 56 -4.98 -14.59 0.04
N PRO A 57 -6.04 -14.97 -0.71
CA PRO A 57 -6.37 -16.38 -0.88
C PRO A 57 -5.28 -17.15 -1.64
N VAL A 58 -4.62 -16.54 -2.63
CA VAL A 58 -3.52 -17.17 -3.38
C VAL A 58 -2.30 -17.40 -2.49
N LEU A 59 -1.90 -16.40 -1.70
CA LEU A 59 -0.77 -16.54 -0.79
C LEU A 59 -1.06 -17.49 0.36
N LEU A 60 -2.28 -17.52 0.89
CA LEU A 60 -2.66 -18.49 1.91
C LEU A 60 -2.61 -19.92 1.36
N ALA A 61 -3.10 -20.16 0.14
CA ALA A 61 -2.98 -21.45 -0.51
C ALA A 61 -1.51 -21.87 -0.71
N LEU A 62 -0.66 -20.93 -1.15
CA LEU A 62 0.78 -21.16 -1.26
C LEU A 62 1.43 -21.49 0.09
N TRP A 63 1.05 -20.78 1.15
CA TRP A 63 1.54 -21.05 2.50
C TRP A 63 1.16 -22.46 2.97
N ILE A 64 -0.11 -22.85 2.79
CA ILE A 64 -0.59 -24.19 3.17
C ILE A 64 0.20 -25.26 2.41
N TRP A 65 0.45 -25.05 1.12
CA TRP A 65 1.24 -25.96 0.30
C TRP A 65 2.68 -26.11 0.81
N LEU A 66 3.32 -25.00 1.21
CA LEU A 66 4.70 -24.99 1.73
C LEU A 66 4.80 -25.56 3.15
N ALA A 67 3.90 -25.15 4.06
CA ALA A 67 3.95 -25.51 5.47
C ALA A 67 3.50 -26.96 5.72
N PHE A 68 2.64 -27.49 4.84
CA PHE A 68 2.09 -28.82 4.97
C PHE A 68 2.21 -29.62 3.66
N PRO A 69 3.45 -29.95 3.23
CA PRO A 69 3.68 -30.61 1.93
C PRO A 69 3.10 -32.02 1.86
N ASN A 70 2.90 -32.68 3.01
CA ASN A 70 2.38 -34.04 3.11
C ASN A 70 0.88 -34.10 3.47
N LEU A 71 0.15 -32.98 3.36
CA LEU A 71 -1.25 -32.94 3.76
C LEU A 71 -2.08 -33.71 2.72
N GLU A 72 -2.39 -34.98 3.03
CA GLU A 72 -3.23 -35.89 2.23
C GLU A 72 -4.62 -35.32 1.89
N ALA A 73 -4.99 -34.15 2.43
CA ALA A 73 -6.26 -33.49 2.19
C ALA A 73 -6.35 -32.66 0.89
N TRP A 74 -5.27 -32.51 0.10
CA TRP A 74 -5.32 -31.77 -1.17
C TRP A 74 -6.42 -32.22 -2.14
N PRO A 75 -6.69 -33.53 -2.31
CA PRO A 75 -7.80 -34.03 -3.13
C PRO A 75 -9.18 -33.65 -2.62
N TYR A 76 -9.32 -33.22 -1.36
CA TYR A 76 -10.59 -32.81 -0.75
C TYR A 76 -10.75 -31.29 -0.73
N LEU A 77 -9.65 -30.55 -0.57
CA LEU A 77 -9.66 -29.09 -0.52
C LEU A 77 -10.03 -28.46 -1.88
N LEU A 78 -9.53 -29.01 -2.99
CA LEU A 78 -9.84 -28.53 -4.34
C LEU A 78 -11.34 -28.68 -4.70
N PRO A 79 -11.97 -29.86 -4.49
CA PRO A 79 -13.40 -30.02 -4.69
C PRO A 79 -14.25 -29.18 -3.73
N THR A 80 -13.84 -28.99 -2.47
CA THR A 80 -14.58 -28.12 -1.54
C THR A 80 -14.54 -26.66 -1.96
N LEU A 81 -13.39 -26.16 -2.39
CA LEU A 81 -13.28 -24.80 -2.96
C LEU A 81 -14.08 -24.69 -4.26
N ASN A 82 -13.95 -25.65 -5.18
CA ASN A 82 -14.74 -25.67 -6.41
C ASN A 82 -16.23 -25.73 -6.11
N HIS A 83 -16.69 -26.54 -5.15
CA HIS A 83 -18.09 -26.61 -4.76
C HIS A 83 -18.58 -25.29 -4.17
N PHE A 84 -17.80 -24.64 -3.30
CA PHE A 84 -18.13 -23.33 -2.73
C PHE A 84 -18.24 -22.24 -3.81
N PHE A 85 -17.34 -22.22 -4.80
CA PHE A 85 -17.40 -21.26 -5.91
C PHE A 85 -18.49 -21.60 -6.95
N SER A 86 -18.85 -22.87 -7.10
CA SER A 86 -19.88 -23.34 -8.05
C SER A 86 -21.29 -23.28 -7.49
N HIS A 87 -21.43 -23.42 -6.17
CA HIS A 87 -22.69 -23.42 -5.43
C HIS A 87 -22.55 -22.45 -4.26
N PRO A 88 -22.55 -21.13 -4.51
CA PRO A 88 -22.65 -20.17 -3.42
C PRO A 88 -23.91 -20.53 -2.62
N PRO A 89 -23.83 -20.60 -1.28
CA PRO A 89 -24.94 -21.06 -0.46
C PRO A 89 -26.19 -20.28 -0.84
N ALA A 90 -27.26 -21.00 -1.19
CA ALA A 90 -28.56 -20.43 -1.46
C ALA A 90 -29.11 -19.86 -0.15
N ILE A 91 -28.70 -18.62 0.15
CA ILE A 91 -29.28 -17.79 1.19
C ILE A 91 -30.71 -17.55 0.71
N PHE A 92 -31.71 -18.22 1.28
CA PHE A 92 -33.09 -17.73 1.49
C PHE A 92 -33.99 -18.92 1.85
N GLY A 93 -34.40 -19.02 3.13
CA GLY A 93 -35.69 -19.66 3.48
C GLY A 93 -35.79 -20.59 4.68
N GLY A 94 -34.70 -21.00 5.36
CA GLY A 94 -34.78 -22.00 6.45
C GLY A 94 -34.27 -21.53 7.82
N PRO A 95 -34.49 -22.32 8.90
CA PRO A 95 -33.90 -22.09 10.24
C PRO A 95 -32.36 -22.04 10.24
N GLY A 96 -31.72 -22.53 9.16
CA GLY A 96 -30.31 -22.32 8.87
C GLY A 96 -29.93 -20.87 8.59
N LEU A 97 -30.88 -19.96 8.30
CA LEU A 97 -30.61 -18.54 8.10
C LEU A 97 -30.08 -17.93 9.40
N LEU A 98 -30.74 -18.16 10.55
CA LEU A 98 -30.27 -17.61 11.83
C LEU A 98 -28.88 -18.15 12.21
N GLN A 99 -28.65 -19.45 12.02
CA GLN A 99 -27.35 -20.07 12.29
C GLN A 99 -26.27 -19.55 11.34
N PHE A 100 -26.59 -19.35 10.06
CA PHE A 100 -25.70 -18.74 9.08
C PHE A 100 -25.42 -17.27 9.41
N THR A 101 -26.43 -16.47 9.79
CA THR A 101 -26.24 -15.07 10.18
C THR A 101 -25.41 -14.96 11.46
N LEU A 102 -25.64 -15.82 12.46
CA LEU A 102 -24.84 -15.85 13.68
C LEU A 102 -23.40 -16.30 13.41
N GLN A 103 -23.21 -17.29 12.54
CA GLN A 103 -21.87 -17.75 12.15
C GLN A 103 -21.15 -16.71 11.29
N ALA A 104 -21.86 -16.00 10.41
CA ALA A 104 -21.33 -14.88 9.64
C ALA A 104 -20.98 -13.70 10.56
N LEU A 105 -21.85 -13.35 11.52
CA LEU A 105 -21.57 -12.31 12.52
C LEU A 105 -20.38 -12.70 13.41
N PHE A 106 -20.31 -13.94 13.85
CA PHE A 106 -19.18 -14.46 14.64
C PHE A 106 -17.88 -14.45 13.82
N SER A 107 -17.94 -14.86 12.55
CA SER A 107 -16.80 -14.81 11.63
C SER A 107 -16.38 -13.37 11.32
N CYS A 108 -17.32 -12.45 11.18
CA CYS A 108 -17.06 -11.01 11.01
C CYS A 108 -16.46 -10.40 12.28
N LEU A 109 -16.94 -10.78 13.47
CA LEU A 109 -16.40 -10.32 14.76
C LEU A 109 -14.98 -10.87 15.00
N LEU A 110 -14.75 -12.14 14.68
CA LEU A 110 -13.40 -12.73 14.68
C LEU A 110 -12.51 -12.02 13.66
N ALA A 111 -12.99 -11.78 12.45
CA ALA A 111 -12.26 -11.04 11.44
C ALA A 111 -11.90 -9.63 11.95
N ILE A 112 -12.81 -8.91 12.64
CA ILE A 112 -12.50 -7.62 13.25
C ILE A 112 -11.41 -7.75 14.33
N PHE A 113 -11.51 -8.76 15.21
CA PHE A 113 -10.56 -8.97 16.30
C PHE A 113 -9.16 -9.38 15.80
N PHE A 114 -9.06 -10.06 14.64
CA PHE A 114 -7.79 -10.47 14.04
C PHE A 114 -7.24 -9.45 13.03
N ILE A 115 -8.10 -8.79 12.24
CA ILE A 115 -7.67 -7.81 11.23
C ILE A 115 -7.20 -6.52 11.90
N PHE A 116 -7.86 -6.06 12.96
CA PHE A 116 -7.50 -4.79 13.60
C PHE A 116 -6.05 -4.79 14.15
N PRO A 117 -5.57 -5.81 14.88
CA PRO A 117 -4.16 -5.91 15.26
C PRO A 117 -3.20 -5.94 14.08
N ILE A 118 -3.58 -6.61 12.97
CA ILE A 118 -2.74 -6.67 11.76
C ILE A 118 -2.62 -5.27 11.13
N VAL A 119 -3.73 -4.55 10.97
CA VAL A 119 -3.72 -3.18 10.45
C VAL A 119 -2.91 -2.26 11.36
N ALA A 120 -3.07 -2.38 12.68
CA ALA A 120 -2.27 -1.60 13.63
C ALA A 120 -0.77 -1.91 13.51
N ALA A 121 -0.40 -3.19 13.41
CA ALA A 121 1.00 -3.60 13.23
C ALA A 121 1.57 -3.11 11.88
N HIS A 122 0.77 -3.19 10.81
CA HIS A 122 1.13 -2.70 9.48
C HIS A 122 1.46 -1.20 9.51
N GLU A 123 0.56 -0.39 10.05
CA GLU A 123 0.76 1.05 10.18
C GLU A 123 1.98 1.37 11.05
N LEU A 124 2.12 0.71 12.21
CA LEU A 124 3.30 0.90 13.07
C LEU A 124 4.62 0.59 12.37
N LEU A 125 4.65 -0.37 11.45
CA LEU A 125 5.85 -0.67 10.67
C LEU A 125 6.20 0.46 9.70
N HIS A 126 5.24 1.14 9.08
CA HIS A 126 5.53 2.36 8.30
C HIS A 126 6.28 3.40 9.14
N LEU A 127 5.89 3.57 10.41
CA LEU A 127 6.55 4.49 11.32
C LEU A 127 7.96 4.02 11.70
N LEU A 128 8.14 2.72 11.94
CA LEU A 128 9.44 2.12 12.25
C LEU A 128 10.42 2.17 11.08
N ALA A 129 9.93 2.27 9.83
CA ALA A 129 10.77 2.45 8.65
C ALA A 129 11.53 3.80 8.67
N LEU A 130 11.03 4.80 9.39
CA LEU A 130 11.72 6.09 9.61
C LEU A 130 11.83 6.42 11.10
N PRO A 131 12.74 5.78 11.83
CA PRO A 131 12.83 5.93 13.28
C PRO A 131 13.11 7.37 13.73
N HIS A 132 13.86 8.13 12.93
CA HIS A 132 14.15 9.54 13.19
C HIS A 132 12.94 10.48 13.03
N LYS A 133 11.83 10.01 12.43
CA LYS A 133 10.59 10.77 12.25
C LYS A 133 9.52 10.46 13.31
N ILE A 134 9.76 9.47 14.18
CA ILE A 134 8.81 9.05 15.23
C ILE A 134 8.44 10.22 16.14
N PHE A 135 9.44 10.99 16.58
CA PHE A 135 9.26 12.14 17.47
C PHE A 135 9.11 13.47 16.72
N HIS A 136 8.92 13.44 15.40
CA HIS A 136 8.75 14.67 14.64
C HIS A 136 7.39 15.31 14.99
N PRO A 137 7.31 16.63 15.27
CA PRO A 137 6.09 17.28 15.78
C PRO A 137 4.85 17.14 14.89
N GLN A 138 5.07 16.92 13.59
CA GLN A 138 4.02 16.74 12.59
C GLN A 138 3.62 15.27 12.35
N THR A 139 4.36 14.31 12.91
CA THR A 139 4.02 12.90 12.78
C THR A 139 2.87 12.58 13.73
N LYS A 140 1.75 12.08 13.19
CA LYS A 140 0.53 11.83 13.97
C LYS A 140 -0.06 10.47 13.61
N LEU A 141 -0.49 9.76 14.63
CA LEU A 141 -1.39 8.63 14.49
C LEU A 141 -2.79 9.16 14.26
N LEU A 142 -3.40 8.76 13.16
CA LEU A 142 -4.74 9.20 12.79
C LEU A 142 -5.68 8.00 12.87
N TYR A 143 -6.78 8.19 13.59
CA TYR A 143 -7.85 7.21 13.71
C TYR A 143 -9.18 7.92 13.46
N TRP A 144 -9.97 7.38 12.53
CA TRP A 144 -11.28 7.94 12.20
C TRP A 144 -12.23 6.85 11.69
N PHE A 145 -13.53 7.10 11.77
CA PHE A 145 -14.55 6.18 11.25
C PHE A 145 -15.07 6.68 9.90
N LYS A 146 -14.99 5.85 8.87
CA LYS A 146 -15.71 6.05 7.59
C LYS A 146 -16.90 5.10 7.50
N LYS A 147 -17.74 5.29 6.48
CA LYS A 147 -18.85 4.37 6.16
C LYS A 147 -18.39 2.92 5.94
N THR A 148 -17.12 2.72 5.58
CA THR A 148 -16.49 1.41 5.37
C THR A 148 -15.86 0.80 6.61
N GLY A 149 -15.92 1.49 7.76
CA GLY A 149 -15.36 1.01 9.03
C GLY A 149 -14.31 1.95 9.65
N PRO A 150 -13.71 1.55 10.78
CA PRO A 150 -12.59 2.27 11.38
C PRO A 150 -11.39 2.25 10.43
N GLN A 151 -10.77 3.40 10.26
CA GLN A 151 -9.50 3.55 9.55
C GLN A 151 -8.42 3.99 10.52
N PHE A 152 -7.25 3.40 10.33
CA PHE A 152 -6.04 3.67 11.09
C PHE A 152 -4.96 4.01 10.07
N ALA A 153 -4.30 5.14 10.25
CA ALA A 153 -3.22 5.56 9.36
C ALA A 153 -2.17 6.34 10.12
N ILE A 154 -0.92 6.23 9.70
CA ILE A 154 0.16 7.07 10.20
C ILE A 154 0.48 8.17 9.21
N LYS A 155 0.34 9.41 9.67
CA LYS A 155 0.81 10.58 8.93
C LYS A 155 2.24 10.88 9.36
N VAL A 156 3.18 10.71 8.45
CA VAL A 156 4.60 11.05 8.67
C VAL A 156 4.82 12.54 8.37
N GLY A 157 5.42 13.27 9.31
CA GLY A 157 5.65 14.70 9.19
C GLY A 157 6.86 15.12 8.34
N GLY A 158 6.74 16.29 7.71
CA GLY A 158 7.80 16.94 6.95
C GLY A 158 7.97 16.42 5.52
N SER A 159 9.18 16.53 4.98
CA SER A 159 9.54 15.93 3.69
C SER A 159 10.26 14.60 3.87
N VAL A 160 10.05 13.70 2.92
CA VAL A 160 10.80 12.45 2.75
C VAL A 160 11.36 12.39 1.35
N THR A 161 12.52 11.76 1.19
CA THR A 161 13.05 11.46 -0.15
C THR A 161 12.24 10.35 -0.81
N ARG A 162 12.27 10.27 -2.14
CA ARG A 162 11.68 9.16 -2.89
C ARG A 162 12.11 7.79 -2.37
N GLU A 163 13.39 7.62 -2.06
CA GLU A 163 13.93 6.37 -1.52
C GLU A 163 13.35 6.04 -0.15
N GLN A 164 13.25 7.04 0.74
CA GLN A 164 12.61 6.88 2.03
C GLN A 164 11.13 6.51 1.87
N TRP A 165 10.41 7.14 0.94
CA TRP A 165 9.02 6.80 0.66
C TRP A 165 8.87 5.34 0.24
N ILE A 166 9.67 4.89 -0.73
CA ILE A 166 9.65 3.48 -1.19
C ILE A 166 9.91 2.54 -0.02
N TRP A 167 10.89 2.85 0.84
CA TRP A 167 11.17 2.03 2.01
C TRP A 167 10.04 2.02 3.03
N ILE A 168 9.45 3.17 3.34
CA ILE A 168 8.26 3.25 4.22
C ILE A 168 7.18 2.32 3.70
N SER A 169 6.84 2.44 2.41
CA SER A 169 5.77 1.67 1.78
C SER A 169 6.06 0.18 1.69
N LEU A 170 7.30 -0.24 1.44
CA LEU A 170 7.63 -1.67 1.31
C LEU A 170 7.92 -2.36 2.64
N PHE A 171 8.27 -1.62 3.69
CA PHE A 171 8.73 -2.23 4.95
C PHE A 171 7.68 -3.14 5.62
N PRO A 172 6.39 -2.78 5.75
CA PRO A 172 5.39 -3.68 6.31
C PRO A 172 5.23 -4.98 5.50
N LEU A 173 5.24 -4.89 4.16
CA LEU A 173 5.21 -6.06 3.29
C LEU A 173 6.39 -6.99 3.57
N LEU A 174 7.60 -6.43 3.66
CA LEU A 174 8.81 -7.22 3.88
C LEU A 174 8.76 -7.95 5.22
N ILE A 175 8.34 -7.28 6.29
CA ILE A 175 8.36 -7.84 7.65
C ILE A 175 7.18 -8.76 7.92
N LEU A 176 5.96 -8.37 7.56
CA LEU A 176 4.77 -9.15 7.90
C LEU A 176 4.40 -10.18 6.84
N SER A 177 4.84 -10.02 5.59
CA SER A 177 4.53 -10.97 4.51
C SER A 177 5.76 -11.75 4.05
N VAL A 178 6.80 -11.08 3.53
CA VAL A 178 7.93 -11.78 2.89
C VAL A 178 8.74 -12.58 3.91
N LEU A 179 9.07 -11.99 5.07
CA LEU A 179 9.91 -12.63 6.08
C LEU A 179 9.31 -13.96 6.60
N PRO A 180 8.01 -14.05 6.96
CA PRO A 180 7.40 -15.34 7.32
C PRO A 180 7.56 -16.43 6.26
N PHE A 181 7.39 -16.10 4.96
CA PHE A 181 7.60 -17.07 3.88
C PHE A 181 9.07 -17.50 3.77
N VAL A 182 10.01 -16.56 3.91
CA VAL A 182 11.44 -16.87 3.90
C VAL A 182 11.80 -17.79 5.07
N LEU A 183 11.33 -17.49 6.29
CA LEU A 183 11.57 -18.32 7.46
C LEU A 183 11.00 -19.74 7.27
N LEU A 184 9.80 -19.85 6.70
CA LEU A 184 9.18 -21.13 6.37
C LEU A 184 10.04 -21.96 5.40
N VAL A 185 10.51 -21.34 4.31
CA VAL A 185 11.39 -22.00 3.31
C VAL A 185 12.74 -22.39 3.92
N CYS A 186 13.25 -21.61 4.88
CA CYS A 186 14.45 -21.95 5.64
C CYS A 186 14.23 -23.06 6.69
N GLY A 187 13.05 -23.66 6.76
CA GLY A 187 12.73 -24.78 7.64
C GLY A 187 12.26 -24.38 9.04
N VAL A 188 12.00 -23.09 9.30
CA VAL A 188 11.38 -22.66 10.56
C VAL A 188 9.92 -23.09 10.57
N ARG A 189 9.52 -23.81 11.61
CA ARG A 189 8.13 -24.24 11.77
C ARG A 189 7.27 -23.06 12.20
N LEU A 190 6.44 -22.59 11.29
CA LEU A 190 5.45 -21.54 11.52
C LEU A 190 4.05 -22.12 11.29
N ASP A 191 3.09 -21.73 12.13
CA ASP A 191 1.72 -22.22 12.05
C ASP A 191 0.91 -21.52 10.94
N LEU A 192 -0.36 -21.92 10.80
CA LEU A 192 -1.28 -21.32 9.83
C LEU A 192 -1.62 -19.85 10.15
N THR A 193 -1.52 -19.44 11.42
CA THR A 193 -1.78 -18.06 11.85
C THR A 193 -0.78 -17.11 11.19
N PHE A 194 0.51 -17.47 11.18
CA PHE A 194 1.55 -16.69 10.49
C PHE A 194 1.27 -16.58 9.00
N GLY A 195 0.81 -17.65 8.36
CA GLY A 195 0.43 -17.64 6.94
C GLY A 195 -0.78 -16.77 6.63
N ALA A 196 -1.80 -16.82 7.48
CA ALA A 196 -2.99 -15.98 7.36
C ALA A 196 -2.64 -14.50 7.53
N VAL A 197 -1.81 -14.16 8.53
CA VAL A 197 -1.32 -12.79 8.76
C VAL A 197 -0.48 -12.31 7.57
N ALA A 198 0.45 -13.13 7.08
CA ALA A 198 1.30 -12.80 5.94
C ALA A 198 0.49 -12.56 4.66
N ALA A 199 -0.49 -13.41 4.39
CA ALA A 199 -1.38 -13.28 3.25
C ALA A 199 -2.29 -12.04 3.36
N ALA A 200 -2.89 -11.80 4.53
CA ALA A 200 -3.73 -10.62 4.77
C ALA A 200 -2.93 -9.31 4.62
N ASN A 201 -1.74 -9.25 5.21
CA ASN A 201 -0.87 -8.08 5.10
C ASN A 201 -0.40 -7.82 3.65
N ALA A 202 -0.18 -8.87 2.86
CA ALA A 202 0.20 -8.71 1.45
C ALA A 202 -0.93 -8.09 0.62
N GLY A 203 -2.19 -8.40 0.97
CA GLY A 203 -3.35 -7.65 0.49
C GLY A 203 -3.23 -6.18 0.89
N LEU A 204 -3.21 -5.87 2.19
CA LEU A 204 -3.12 -4.48 2.70
C LEU A 204 -1.98 -3.67 2.07
N SER A 205 -0.83 -4.29 1.81
CA SER A 205 0.35 -3.65 1.23
C SER A 205 0.26 -3.43 -0.30
N SER A 206 -0.79 -3.92 -0.97
CA SER A 206 -0.89 -3.84 -2.44
C SER A 206 -0.90 -2.39 -2.93
N LEU A 207 -1.61 -1.52 -2.20
CA LEU A 207 -1.67 -0.09 -2.47
C LEU A 207 -0.29 0.55 -2.30
N ASP A 208 0.44 0.17 -1.26
CA ASP A 208 1.77 0.71 -0.97
C ASP A 208 2.80 0.31 -2.02
N ILE A 209 2.74 -0.93 -2.51
CA ILE A 209 3.57 -1.39 -3.62
C ILE A 209 3.29 -0.57 -4.88
N LEU A 210 2.02 -0.39 -5.23
CA LEU A 210 1.64 0.35 -6.44
C LEU A 210 2.01 1.84 -6.32
N LYS A 211 1.80 2.45 -5.15
CA LYS A 211 2.24 3.83 -4.88
C LYS A 211 3.77 3.94 -4.94
N SER A 212 4.50 2.97 -4.40
CA SER A 212 5.98 2.92 -4.50
C SER A 212 6.45 2.81 -5.93
N TYR A 213 5.79 1.97 -6.75
CA TYR A 213 6.09 1.82 -8.16
C TYR A 213 5.84 3.13 -8.92
N ALA A 214 4.72 3.80 -8.68
CA ALA A 214 4.44 5.10 -9.28
C ALA A 214 5.50 6.14 -8.87
N GLN A 215 5.84 6.22 -7.58
CA GLN A 215 6.90 7.12 -7.10
C GLN A 215 8.26 6.80 -7.74
N TRP A 216 8.60 5.52 -7.90
CA TRP A 216 9.82 5.10 -8.58
C TRP A 216 9.83 5.49 -10.06
N LYS A 217 8.69 5.37 -10.76
CA LYS A 217 8.54 5.64 -12.20
C LYS A 217 8.51 7.14 -12.53
N TYR A 218 7.81 7.93 -11.73
CA TYR A 218 7.52 9.33 -12.06
C TYR A 218 8.41 10.35 -11.33
N ARG A 219 9.17 9.95 -10.29
CA ARG A 219 10.06 10.86 -9.56
C ARG A 219 11.53 10.53 -9.71
N GLN A 220 12.36 11.58 -9.66
CA GLN A 220 13.82 11.44 -9.74
C GLN A 220 14.42 10.99 -8.40
N ARG A 221 15.62 10.42 -8.46
CA ARG A 221 16.39 10.02 -7.26
C ARG A 221 16.62 11.23 -6.36
N GLY A 222 16.42 11.08 -5.05
CA GLY A 222 16.67 12.15 -4.08
C GLY A 222 15.65 13.30 -4.10
N GLU A 223 14.66 13.25 -5.00
CA GLU A 223 13.56 14.21 -5.02
C GLU A 223 12.78 14.13 -3.70
N ARG A 224 12.48 15.29 -3.12
CA ARG A 224 11.75 15.39 -1.86
C ARG A 224 10.26 15.45 -2.11
N ILE A 225 9.55 14.54 -1.47
CA ILE A 225 8.11 14.46 -1.44
C ILE A 225 7.66 15.16 -0.17
N HIS A 226 6.93 16.25 -0.34
CA HIS A 226 6.18 16.85 0.77
C HIS A 226 4.91 16.04 0.97
N ILE A 227 4.77 15.47 2.16
CA ILE A 227 3.56 14.74 2.55
C ILE A 227 2.55 15.80 2.99
N SER A 228 1.92 16.48 2.04
CA SER A 228 0.86 17.45 2.32
C SER A 228 -0.47 16.74 2.57
N ASP A 229 -1.19 17.30 3.54
CA ASP A 229 -2.48 16.90 4.12
C ASP A 229 -3.54 16.36 3.15
#